data_AF-A0A960MXQ2-F1
#
_entry.id   AF-A0A960MXQ2-F1
#
_cell.length_a   1.000
_cell.length_b   1.000
_cell.length_c   1.000
_cell.angle_alpha   90.00
_cell.angle_beta   90.00
_cell.angle_gamma   90.00
#
_symmetry.space_group_name_H-M   'P 1'
#
loop_
_entity.id
_entity.type
_entity.pdbx_description
1 polymer ?
#
loop_
_entity_poly.entity_id
_entity_poly.type
_entity_poly.pdbx_seq_one_letter_code
_entity_poly.pdbx_strand_id
1 'polypeptide(L)'
;MKITLPIAICLLATTSARADITLEQDMLLNGVSSRTTMWIKGDKVRTDNGSTSSVIIDTSTGDMTTLMHEQKMAVKMNTKQLQALAAQAPGGNQTELPETKVTATGQKETIDGKECEIYLSENQGMVVKMWITKDYPGVEKLREQLKVMAKLAAPNAPKQPDVPGIALKTEFEQQGMKFTTKLISLTDGPVSEDKFVVPADYKAP
;
A
#
# COMPACT_ATOMS: atom_id res chain seq x y z
N MET A 1 51.29 17.36 -35.02
CA MET A 1 50.03 18.09 -34.79
C MET A 1 49.15 17.21 -33.91
N LYS A 2 48.98 17.55 -32.62
CA LYS A 2 48.26 16.73 -31.64
C LYS A 2 46.78 17.11 -31.68
N ILE A 3 45.91 16.17 -32.06
CA ILE A 3 44.45 16.39 -32.07
C ILE A 3 43.92 15.93 -30.71
N THR A 4 43.50 16.88 -29.90
CA THR A 4 42.85 16.64 -28.60
C THR A 4 41.33 16.61 -28.84
N LEU A 5 40.70 15.43 -28.67
CA LEU A 5 39.26 15.25 -28.76
C LEU A 5 38.61 15.54 -27.38
N PRO A 6 37.62 16.44 -27.27
CA PRO A 6 36.96 16.68 -25.99
C PRO A 6 35.97 15.54 -25.70
N ILE A 7 36.19 14.83 -24.59
CA ILE A 7 35.24 13.88 -24.01
C ILE A 7 34.08 14.70 -23.42
N ALA A 8 32.93 14.67 -24.08
CA ALA A 8 31.68 15.17 -23.53
C ALA A 8 31.19 14.20 -22.44
N ILE A 9 31.35 14.58 -21.18
CA ILE A 9 30.72 13.90 -20.04
C ILE A 9 29.21 14.21 -20.10
N CYS A 10 28.43 13.26 -20.61
CA CYS A 10 26.98 13.24 -20.43
C CYS A 10 26.70 12.94 -18.95
N LEU A 11 26.35 13.97 -18.17
CA LEU A 11 25.68 13.77 -16.89
C LEU A 11 24.31 13.12 -17.16
N LEU A 12 24.27 11.79 -17.08
CA LEU A 12 23.02 11.07 -16.89
C LEU A 12 22.49 11.49 -15.52
N ALA A 13 21.51 12.39 -15.51
CA ALA A 13 20.71 12.63 -14.33
C ALA A 13 20.07 11.30 -13.94
N THR A 14 20.60 10.66 -12.90
CA THR A 14 19.96 9.53 -12.26
C THR A 14 18.71 10.07 -11.57
N THR A 15 17.62 10.18 -12.32
CA THR A 15 16.30 10.29 -11.71
C THR A 15 16.16 9.02 -10.89
N SER A 16 16.11 9.15 -9.56
CA SER A 16 15.74 8.08 -8.66
C SER A 16 14.36 7.59 -9.10
N ALA A 17 14.34 6.60 -10.00
CA ALA A 17 13.13 6.05 -10.56
C ALA A 17 12.44 5.28 -9.44
N ARG A 18 11.58 5.99 -8.69
CA ARG A 18 10.59 5.34 -7.83
C ARG A 18 9.80 4.37 -8.71
N ALA A 19 9.65 3.15 -8.22
CA ALA A 19 9.15 2.03 -8.99
C ALA A 19 7.73 2.28 -9.51
N ASP A 20 7.49 1.86 -10.75
CA ASP A 20 6.15 1.70 -11.28
C ASP A 20 5.68 0.28 -10.93
N ILE A 21 4.69 0.17 -10.05
CA ILE A 21 4.23 -1.11 -9.50
C ILE A 21 2.74 -1.29 -9.77
N THR A 22 2.35 -2.49 -10.18
CA THR A 22 0.96 -2.94 -10.15
C THR A 22 0.85 -4.12 -9.18
N LEU A 23 -0.03 -3.98 -8.19
CA LEU A 23 -0.34 -4.98 -7.18
C LEU A 23 -1.82 -5.38 -7.31
N GLU A 24 -2.10 -6.66 -7.47
CA GLU A 24 -3.46 -7.20 -7.49
C GLU A 24 -3.68 -8.14 -6.33
N GLN A 25 -4.80 -7.98 -5.64
CA GLN A 25 -5.18 -8.78 -4.50
C GLN A 25 -6.65 -9.15 -4.57
N ASP A 26 -6.99 -10.34 -4.09
CA ASP A 26 -8.35 -10.68 -3.73
C ASP A 26 -8.57 -10.38 -2.26
N MET A 27 -9.72 -9.79 -1.95
CA MET A 27 -10.26 -9.67 -0.61
C MET A 27 -11.56 -10.49 -0.54
N LEU A 28 -11.63 -11.44 0.37
CA LEU A 28 -12.82 -12.20 0.66
C LEU A 28 -13.38 -11.72 2.00
N LEU A 29 -14.61 -11.22 1.97
CA LEU A 29 -15.39 -10.87 3.15
C LEU A 29 -16.49 -11.93 3.32
N ASN A 30 -16.40 -12.76 4.35
CA ASN A 30 -17.34 -13.87 4.57
C ASN A 30 -17.54 -14.75 3.31
N GLY A 31 -16.48 -14.94 2.52
CA GLY A 31 -16.49 -15.70 1.27
C GLY A 31 -16.92 -14.93 0.02
N VAL A 32 -17.43 -13.69 0.15
CA VAL A 32 -17.70 -12.80 -0.99
C VAL A 32 -16.40 -12.17 -1.44
N SER A 33 -15.97 -12.46 -2.66
CA SER A 33 -14.71 -11.97 -3.22
C SER A 33 -14.87 -10.59 -3.88
N SER A 34 -13.92 -9.70 -3.64
CA SER A 34 -13.68 -8.48 -4.38
C SER A 34 -12.22 -8.39 -4.79
N ARG A 35 -11.96 -7.88 -5.99
CA ARG A 35 -10.62 -7.61 -6.51
C ARG A 35 -10.21 -6.20 -6.12
N THR A 36 -9.03 -6.06 -5.53
CA THR A 36 -8.37 -4.76 -5.33
C THR A 36 -7.16 -4.68 -6.25
N THR A 37 -7.01 -3.55 -6.93
CA THR A 37 -5.82 -3.27 -7.74
C THR A 37 -5.20 -1.97 -7.27
N MET A 38 -3.90 -2.02 -6.97
CA MET A 38 -3.11 -0.86 -6.60
C MET A 38 -2.08 -0.58 -7.70
N TRP A 39 -1.99 0.67 -8.11
CA TRP A 39 -0.94 1.20 -8.97
C TRP A 39 -0.11 2.21 -8.20
N ILE A 40 1.20 2.10 -8.34
CA ILE A 40 2.15 3.05 -7.79
C ILE A 40 2.99 3.57 -8.96
N LYS A 41 3.12 4.89 -9.06
CA LYS A 41 3.99 5.56 -10.03
C LYS A 41 4.63 6.76 -9.37
N GLY A 42 5.93 6.69 -9.11
CA GLY A 42 6.61 7.79 -8.44
C GLY A 42 6.03 8.03 -7.04
N ASP A 43 5.45 9.22 -6.85
CA ASP A 43 4.78 9.62 -5.62
C ASP A 43 3.26 9.40 -5.66
N LYS A 44 2.72 8.93 -6.79
CA LYS A 44 1.29 8.72 -6.99
C LYS A 44 0.92 7.28 -6.68
N VAL A 45 -0.14 7.10 -5.91
CA VAL A 45 -0.73 5.81 -5.60
C VAL A 45 -2.21 5.87 -5.96
N ARG A 46 -2.72 4.83 -6.60
CA ARG A 46 -4.15 4.61 -6.78
C ARG A 46 -4.51 3.22 -6.34
N THR A 47 -5.56 3.08 -5.55
CA THR A 47 -6.15 1.80 -5.18
C THR A 47 -7.60 1.77 -5.64
N ASP A 48 -7.95 0.81 -6.50
CA ASP A 48 -9.33 0.53 -6.91
C ASP A 48 -9.86 -0.64 -6.07
N ASN A 49 -11.02 -0.43 -5.46
CA ASN A 49 -11.71 -1.42 -4.64
C ASN A 49 -12.91 -1.95 -5.44
N GLY A 50 -12.65 -2.94 -6.28
CA GLY A 50 -13.63 -3.45 -7.24
C GLY A 50 -14.23 -2.33 -8.09
N SER A 51 -15.55 -2.34 -8.24
CA SER A 51 -16.29 -1.32 -8.99
C SER A 51 -16.92 -0.23 -8.13
N THR A 52 -16.63 -0.18 -6.83
CA THR A 52 -17.35 0.70 -5.89
C THR A 52 -16.63 2.02 -5.67
N SER A 53 -15.31 1.98 -5.48
CA SER A 53 -14.53 3.18 -5.17
C SER A 53 -13.07 3.08 -5.58
N SER A 54 -12.45 4.25 -5.76
CA SER A 54 -11.00 4.41 -5.87
C SER A 54 -10.48 5.38 -4.83
N VAL A 55 -9.23 5.22 -4.43
CA VAL A 55 -8.48 6.23 -3.67
C VAL A 55 -7.23 6.58 -4.46
N ILE A 56 -7.02 7.86 -4.73
CA ILE A 56 -5.82 8.41 -5.37
C ILE A 56 -5.08 9.25 -4.33
N ILE A 57 -3.79 9.00 -4.16
CA ILE A 57 -2.93 9.68 -3.19
C ILE A 57 -1.71 10.23 -3.92
N ASP A 58 -1.38 11.50 -3.68
CA ASP A 58 -0.06 12.05 -3.98
C ASP A 58 0.75 12.11 -2.68
N THR A 59 1.71 11.19 -2.55
CA THR A 59 2.49 11.02 -1.31
C THR A 59 3.49 12.16 -1.08
N SER A 60 3.77 12.99 -2.09
CA SER A 60 4.65 14.15 -1.96
C SER A 60 3.94 15.33 -1.28
N THR A 61 2.66 15.52 -1.57
CA THR A 61 1.84 16.62 -1.02
C THR A 61 0.94 16.18 0.14
N GLY A 62 0.63 14.88 0.20
CA GLY A 62 -0.39 14.31 1.09
C GLY A 62 -1.81 14.52 0.59
N ASP A 63 -2.01 14.94 -0.66
CA ASP A 63 -3.34 15.08 -1.24
C ASP A 63 -3.95 13.71 -1.50
N MET A 64 -5.22 13.57 -1.14
CA MET A 64 -6.00 12.35 -1.29
C MET A 64 -7.33 12.69 -1.96
N THR A 65 -7.69 11.91 -2.97
CA THR A 65 -9.01 11.96 -3.60
C THR A 65 -9.66 10.60 -3.54
N THR A 66 -10.81 10.50 -2.88
CA THR A 66 -11.66 9.31 -2.88
C THR A 66 -12.73 9.48 -3.94
N LEU A 67 -12.81 8.53 -4.86
CA LEU A 67 -13.81 8.44 -5.92
C LEU A 67 -14.86 7.43 -5.51
N MET A 68 -16.13 7.85 -5.47
CA MET A 68 -17.27 6.97 -5.26
C MET A 68 -18.01 6.83 -6.59
N HIS A 69 -17.91 5.64 -7.20
CA HIS A 69 -18.22 5.46 -8.61
C HIS A 69 -19.71 5.53 -8.92
N GLU A 70 -20.55 4.98 -8.03
CA GLU A 70 -22.01 4.99 -8.17
C GLU A 70 -22.56 6.42 -8.15
N GLN A 71 -22.06 7.26 -7.24
CA GLN A 71 -22.50 8.65 -7.08
C GLN A 71 -21.78 9.61 -8.04
N LYS A 72 -20.77 9.14 -8.78
CA LYS A 72 -19.82 9.98 -9.53
C LYS A 72 -19.30 11.13 -8.67
N MET A 73 -18.92 10.82 -7.45
CA MET A 73 -18.53 11.82 -6.45
C MET A 73 -17.03 11.69 -6.16
N ALA A 74 -16.33 12.83 -6.10
CA ALA A 74 -14.93 12.94 -5.74
C ALA A 74 -14.78 13.78 -4.47
N VAL A 75 -14.39 13.14 -3.38
CA VAL A 75 -14.09 13.81 -2.11
C VAL A 75 -12.58 14.02 -2.03
N LYS A 76 -12.17 15.27 -1.89
CA LYS A 76 -10.75 15.66 -1.74
C LYS A 76 -10.45 16.01 -0.30
N MET A 77 -9.32 15.52 0.19
CA MET A 77 -8.79 15.83 1.51
C MET A 77 -7.27 15.85 1.46
N ASN A 78 -6.64 16.43 2.47
CA ASN A 78 -5.20 16.34 2.66
C ASN A 78 -4.88 15.61 3.98
N THR A 79 -3.82 14.82 4.00
CA THR A 79 -3.42 14.04 5.19
C THR A 79 -3.13 14.93 6.40
N LYS A 80 -2.65 16.16 6.21
CA LYS A 80 -2.48 17.14 7.30
C LYS A 80 -3.82 17.60 7.86
N GLN A 81 -4.84 17.77 7.02
CA GLN A 81 -6.20 18.10 7.48
C GLN A 81 -6.79 16.94 8.28
N LEU A 82 -6.60 15.70 7.82
CA LEU A 82 -7.02 14.51 8.57
C LEU A 82 -6.33 14.43 9.94
N GLN A 83 -5.01 14.68 10.00
CA GLN A 83 -4.27 14.71 11.26
C GLN A 83 -4.76 15.81 12.19
N ALA A 84 -5.03 17.01 11.67
CA ALA A 84 -5.56 18.12 12.45
C ALA A 84 -6.97 17.80 13.00
N LEU A 85 -7.83 17.14 12.21
CA LEU A 85 -9.14 16.68 12.68
C LEU A 85 -9.01 15.58 13.74
N ALA A 86 -8.10 14.63 13.55
CA ALA A 86 -7.83 13.56 14.52
C ALA A 86 -7.31 14.11 15.86
N ALA A 87 -6.44 15.12 15.83
CA ALA A 87 -5.94 15.79 17.03
C ALA A 87 -7.04 16.55 17.80
N GLN A 88 -8.10 16.99 17.12
CA GLN A 88 -9.24 17.67 17.72
C GLN A 88 -10.34 16.72 18.23
N ALA A 89 -10.29 15.43 17.85
CA ALA A 89 -11.24 14.45 18.34
C ALA A 89 -11.02 14.15 19.84
N PRO A 90 -12.07 13.82 20.62
CA PRO A 90 -11.90 13.34 21.98
C PRO A 90 -10.99 12.10 22.00
N GLY A 91 -9.84 12.18 22.68
CA GLY A 91 -8.78 11.15 22.61
C GLY A 91 -7.63 11.45 21.63
N GLY A 92 -7.63 12.61 20.98
CA GLY A 92 -6.62 13.06 20.01
C GLY A 92 -5.23 13.34 20.59
N ASN A 93 -5.10 13.35 21.93
CA ASN A 93 -3.81 13.25 22.59
C ASN A 93 -3.39 11.78 22.63
N GLN A 94 -2.45 11.44 21.74
CA GLN A 94 -1.55 10.28 21.76
C GLN A 94 -1.88 9.25 22.84
N THR A 95 -2.91 8.43 22.60
CA THR A 95 -2.85 7.08 23.13
C THR A 95 -1.65 6.46 22.45
N GLU A 96 -0.62 6.07 23.20
CA GLU A 96 0.50 5.31 22.65
C GLU A 96 -0.10 4.21 21.76
N LEU A 97 0.16 4.30 20.45
CA LEU A 97 -0.28 3.26 19.54
C LEU A 97 0.43 2.00 20.00
N PRO A 98 -0.30 1.00 20.52
CA PRO A 98 0.34 -0.15 21.11
C PRO A 98 1.17 -0.85 20.05
N GLU A 99 2.33 -1.33 20.49
CA GLU A 99 3.27 -1.99 19.61
C GLU A 99 2.62 -3.24 19.00
N THR A 100 2.68 -3.33 17.67
CA THR A 100 2.29 -4.56 16.98
C THR A 100 3.32 -5.62 17.32
N LYS A 101 2.88 -6.82 17.69
CA LYS A 101 3.75 -7.97 17.88
C LYS A 101 3.66 -8.89 16.67
N VAL A 102 4.79 -9.31 16.12
CA VAL A 102 4.85 -10.30 15.04
C VAL A 102 5.57 -11.56 15.54
N THR A 103 4.90 -12.70 15.48
CA THR A 103 5.41 -13.99 15.99
C THR A 103 5.42 -15.04 14.89
N ALA A 104 6.56 -15.69 14.68
CA ALA A 104 6.66 -16.88 13.83
C ALA A 104 5.98 -18.06 14.52
N THR A 105 5.13 -18.80 13.80
CA THR A 105 4.45 -19.98 14.38
C THR A 105 5.25 -21.27 14.23
N GLY A 106 6.29 -21.27 13.39
CA GLY A 106 7.01 -22.46 12.95
C GLY A 106 6.23 -23.36 11.97
N GLN A 107 4.96 -23.04 11.69
CA GLN A 107 4.15 -23.76 10.72
C GLN A 107 4.48 -23.28 9.30
N LYS A 108 4.48 -24.22 8.35
CA LYS A 108 4.72 -23.96 6.94
C LYS A 108 3.57 -24.48 6.09
N GLU A 109 3.26 -23.77 5.02
CA GLU A 109 2.27 -24.14 4.03
C GLU A 109 2.71 -23.65 2.64
N THR A 110 2.34 -24.37 1.59
CA THR A 110 2.60 -23.92 0.22
C THR A 110 1.38 -23.17 -0.32
N ILE A 111 1.58 -21.93 -0.76
CA ILE A 111 0.55 -21.11 -1.42
C ILE A 111 1.03 -20.82 -2.84
N ASP A 112 0.23 -21.21 -3.84
CA ASP A 112 0.52 -20.99 -5.27
C ASP A 112 1.94 -21.44 -5.69
N GLY A 113 2.36 -22.60 -5.17
CA GLY A 113 3.67 -23.19 -5.45
C GLY A 113 4.86 -22.56 -4.70
N LYS A 114 4.62 -21.60 -3.81
CA LYS A 114 5.64 -20.96 -2.98
C LYS A 114 5.56 -21.44 -1.54
N GLU A 115 6.70 -21.80 -0.97
CA GLU A 115 6.79 -22.07 0.47
C GLU A 115 6.55 -20.79 1.27
N CYS A 116 5.64 -20.90 2.24
CA CYS A 116 5.35 -19.85 3.20
C CYS A 116 5.57 -20.36 4.62
N GLU A 117 6.08 -19.48 5.48
CA GLU A 117 6.01 -19.64 6.93
C GLU A 117 4.84 -18.79 7.46
N ILE A 118 4.12 -19.34 8.43
CA ILE A 118 2.96 -18.68 9.01
C ILE A 118 3.42 -17.81 10.19
N TYR A 119 3.03 -16.54 10.15
CA TYR A 119 3.22 -15.55 11.20
C TYR A 119 1.88 -15.11 11.78
N LEU A 120 1.89 -14.67 13.03
CA LEU A 120 0.78 -13.94 13.66
C LEU A 120 1.21 -12.51 13.92
N SER A 121 0.41 -11.55 13.47
CA SER A 121 0.53 -10.13 13.82
C SER A 121 -0.59 -9.77 14.79
N GLU A 122 -0.24 -9.25 15.96
CA GLU A 122 -1.17 -8.93 17.04
C GLU A 122 -1.13 -7.44 17.35
N ASN A 123 -2.28 -6.76 17.33
CA ASN A 123 -2.42 -5.36 17.75
C ASN A 123 -3.83 -5.13 18.33
N GLN A 124 -3.94 -4.60 19.55
CA GLN A 124 -5.23 -4.30 20.23
C GLN A 124 -6.27 -5.44 20.17
N GLY A 125 -5.85 -6.68 20.38
CA GLY A 125 -6.75 -7.84 20.35
C GLY A 125 -7.16 -8.30 18.94
N MET A 126 -6.72 -7.61 17.89
CA MET A 126 -6.78 -8.11 16.53
C MET A 126 -5.59 -9.04 16.27
N VAL A 127 -5.86 -10.22 15.75
CA VAL A 127 -4.85 -11.20 15.33
C VAL A 127 -4.98 -11.43 13.84
N VAL A 128 -3.90 -11.13 13.10
CA VAL A 128 -3.79 -11.37 11.67
C VAL A 128 -2.83 -12.53 11.44
N LYS A 129 -3.34 -13.63 10.88
CA LYS A 129 -2.53 -14.75 10.41
C LYS A 129 -2.00 -14.44 9.01
N MET A 130 -0.70 -14.59 8.80
CA MET A 130 -0.02 -14.20 7.56
C MET A 130 0.81 -15.36 7.02
N TRP A 131 0.62 -15.73 5.76
CA TRP A 131 1.46 -16.72 5.06
C TRP A 131 2.56 -15.97 4.33
N ILE A 132 3.73 -15.88 4.95
CA ILE A 132 4.84 -15.07 4.47
C ILE A 132 5.80 -15.93 3.64
N THR A 133 6.05 -15.50 2.41
CA THR A 133 7.18 -16.01 1.62
C THR A 133 8.30 -14.99 1.57
N LYS A 134 9.55 -15.46 1.60
CA LYS A 134 10.75 -14.63 1.43
C LYS A 134 11.15 -14.50 -0.04
N ASP A 135 10.60 -15.35 -0.90
CA ASP A 135 10.96 -15.48 -2.31
C ASP A 135 9.81 -15.01 -3.22
N TYR A 136 9.70 -13.69 -3.36
CA TYR A 136 8.78 -13.06 -4.29
C TYR A 136 9.45 -11.89 -5.01
N PRO A 137 9.48 -11.86 -6.36
CA PRO A 137 10.13 -10.80 -7.11
C PRO A 137 9.45 -9.44 -6.89
N GLY A 138 10.23 -8.37 -6.79
CA GLY A 138 9.71 -7.01 -6.63
C GLY A 138 9.27 -6.62 -5.22
N VAL A 139 9.38 -7.53 -4.22
CA VAL A 139 8.98 -7.25 -2.83
C VAL A 139 9.68 -6.06 -2.20
N GLU A 140 10.98 -5.85 -2.49
CA GLU A 140 11.74 -4.74 -1.91
C GLU A 140 11.21 -3.38 -2.36
N LYS A 141 10.91 -3.25 -3.65
CA LYS A 141 10.33 -2.03 -4.23
C LYS A 141 8.96 -1.74 -3.61
N LEU A 142 8.10 -2.75 -3.48
CA LEU A 142 6.80 -2.60 -2.82
C LEU A 142 6.99 -2.18 -1.35
N ARG A 143 7.93 -2.80 -0.63
CA ARG A 143 8.20 -2.50 0.78
C ARG A 143 8.63 -1.04 0.99
N GLU A 144 9.45 -0.49 0.11
CA GLU A 144 9.83 0.92 0.15
C GLU A 144 8.61 1.84 -0.01
N GLN A 145 7.72 1.53 -0.96
CA GLN A 145 6.50 2.31 -1.18
C GLN A 145 5.53 2.21 0.00
N LEU A 146 5.36 1.01 0.58
CA LEU A 146 4.55 0.81 1.77
C LEU A 146 5.09 1.58 2.98
N LYS A 147 6.42 1.73 3.13
CA LYS A 147 7.00 2.58 4.17
C LYS A 147 6.64 4.05 4.00
N VAL A 148 6.65 4.57 2.77
CA VAL A 148 6.23 5.95 2.47
C VAL A 148 4.75 6.14 2.82
N MET A 149 3.88 5.24 2.38
CA MET A 149 2.44 5.30 2.68
C MET A 149 2.16 5.20 4.19
N ALA A 150 2.82 4.28 4.91
CA ALA A 150 2.66 4.13 6.35
C ALA A 150 3.09 5.40 7.10
N LYS A 151 4.22 6.00 6.71
CA LYS A 151 4.70 7.27 7.29
C LYS A 151 3.76 8.42 7.01
N LEU A 152 3.16 8.48 5.82
CA LEU A 152 2.18 9.50 5.46
C LEU A 152 0.89 9.36 6.28
N ALA A 153 0.39 8.13 6.45
CA ALA A 153 -0.82 7.84 7.20
C ALA A 153 -0.67 8.13 8.70
N ALA A 154 0.48 7.76 9.28
CA ALA A 154 0.76 7.97 10.70
C ALA A 154 2.22 8.40 10.93
N PRO A 155 2.54 9.70 10.77
CA PRO A 155 3.91 10.21 10.88
C PRO A 155 4.58 9.92 12.22
N ASN A 156 3.79 9.81 13.28
CA ASN A 156 4.27 9.62 14.65
C ASN A 156 4.08 8.18 15.15
N ALA A 157 3.61 7.26 14.31
CA ALA A 157 3.46 5.87 14.73
C ALA A 157 4.82 5.24 15.07
N PRO A 158 4.87 4.36 16.08
CA PRO A 158 6.07 3.58 16.35
C PRO A 158 6.44 2.74 15.12
N LYS A 159 7.75 2.50 14.96
CA LYS A 159 8.24 1.61 13.91
C LYS A 159 7.59 0.25 14.11
N GLN A 160 6.88 -0.22 13.08
CA GLN A 160 6.30 -1.56 13.09
C GLN A 160 7.42 -2.62 12.99
N PRO A 161 7.23 -3.81 13.59
CA PRO A 161 8.19 -4.90 13.43
C PRO A 161 8.41 -5.24 11.96
N ASP A 162 9.66 -5.54 11.61
CA ASP A 162 9.99 -5.99 10.27
C ASP A 162 9.43 -7.41 10.05
N VAL A 163 8.70 -7.60 8.94
CA VAL A 163 8.22 -8.92 8.49
C VAL A 163 9.19 -9.44 7.42
N PRO A 164 9.65 -10.70 7.49
CA PRO A 164 10.81 -11.14 6.71
C PRO A 164 10.52 -11.42 5.22
N GLY A 165 9.38 -10.97 4.69
CA GLY A 165 8.93 -11.28 3.33
C GLY A 165 7.65 -10.53 2.96
N ILE A 166 6.85 -11.13 2.08
CA ILE A 166 5.51 -10.65 1.69
C ILE A 166 4.46 -11.71 2.06
N ALA A 167 3.29 -11.26 2.50
CA ALA A 167 2.15 -12.14 2.70
C ALA A 167 1.51 -12.51 1.36
N LEU A 168 1.47 -13.80 1.05
CA LEU A 168 0.67 -14.31 -0.08
C LEU A 168 -0.79 -14.47 0.31
N LYS A 169 -1.05 -14.63 1.59
CA LYS A 169 -2.38 -14.73 2.16
C LYS A 169 -2.40 -14.10 3.55
N THR A 170 -3.48 -13.42 3.90
CA THR A 170 -3.77 -13.06 5.30
C THR A 170 -5.18 -13.48 5.69
N GLU A 171 -5.38 -13.77 6.97
CA GLU A 171 -6.69 -14.02 7.56
C GLU A 171 -6.81 -13.29 8.89
N PHE A 172 -7.94 -12.62 9.12
CA PHE A 172 -8.29 -12.05 10.41
C PHE A 172 -9.80 -11.95 10.56
N GLU A 173 -10.26 -11.79 11.80
CA GLU A 173 -11.67 -11.58 12.10
C GLU A 173 -11.85 -10.24 12.79
N GLN A 174 -12.88 -9.51 12.38
CA GLN A 174 -13.25 -8.23 12.98
C GLN A 174 -14.77 -8.12 13.01
N GLN A 175 -15.34 -7.86 14.18
CA GLN A 175 -16.79 -7.69 14.37
C GLN A 175 -17.64 -8.86 13.81
N GLY A 176 -17.17 -10.10 13.96
CA GLY A 176 -17.86 -11.30 13.45
C GLY A 176 -17.74 -11.51 11.94
N MET A 177 -16.98 -10.68 11.25
CA MET A 177 -16.67 -10.84 9.83
C MET A 177 -15.28 -11.46 9.65
N LYS A 178 -15.19 -12.49 8.82
CA LYS A 178 -13.93 -13.10 8.42
C LYS A 178 -13.41 -12.42 7.16
N PHE A 179 -12.20 -11.89 7.26
CA PHE A 179 -11.46 -11.30 6.17
C PHE A 179 -10.37 -12.27 5.72
N THR A 180 -10.23 -12.46 4.42
CA THR A 180 -9.09 -13.16 3.82
C THR A 180 -8.56 -12.33 2.69
N THR A 181 -7.26 -12.03 2.67
CA THR A 181 -6.62 -11.46 1.49
C THR A 181 -5.76 -12.49 0.80
N LYS A 182 -5.65 -12.43 -0.52
CA LYS A 182 -4.72 -13.23 -1.31
C LYS A 182 -3.99 -12.33 -2.30
N LEU A 183 -2.67 -12.46 -2.36
CA LEU A 183 -1.87 -11.83 -3.40
C LEU A 183 -2.12 -12.57 -4.72
N ILE A 184 -2.54 -11.85 -5.74
CA ILE A 184 -2.72 -12.40 -7.09
C ILE A 184 -1.46 -12.14 -7.91
N SER A 185 -1.00 -10.89 -7.93
CA SER A 185 0.19 -10.51 -8.69
C SER A 185 0.86 -9.29 -8.07
N LEU A 186 2.18 -9.22 -8.24
CA LEU A 186 2.97 -8.01 -8.02
C LEU A 186 3.91 -7.88 -9.22
N THR A 187 3.70 -6.83 -10.01
CA THR A 187 4.41 -6.59 -11.27
C THR A 187 5.14 -5.25 -11.21
N ASP A 188 6.39 -5.26 -11.65
CA ASP A 188 7.23 -4.09 -11.84
C ASP A 188 7.25 -3.76 -13.34
N GLY A 189 6.85 -2.53 -13.69
CA GLY A 189 6.68 -2.15 -15.09
C GLY A 189 5.87 -0.86 -15.23
N PRO A 190 5.89 -0.23 -16.41
CA PRO A 190 5.34 1.11 -16.62
C PRO A 190 3.86 1.20 -16.23
N VAL A 191 3.53 2.22 -15.43
CA VAL A 191 2.15 2.58 -15.10
C VAL A 191 1.78 3.86 -15.85
N SER A 192 0.58 3.89 -16.46
CA SER A 192 0.07 5.07 -17.17
C SER A 192 -0.32 6.18 -16.19
N GLU A 193 0.05 7.41 -16.52
CA GLU A 193 -0.34 8.63 -15.78
C GLU A 193 -1.87 8.79 -15.70
N ASP A 194 -2.61 8.35 -16.71
CA ASP A 194 -4.07 8.46 -16.77
C ASP A 194 -4.77 7.72 -15.61
N LYS A 195 -4.09 6.72 -15.01
CA LYS A 195 -4.61 6.04 -13.82
C LYS A 195 -4.83 7.01 -12.67
N PHE A 196 -4.07 8.08 -12.56
CA PHE A 196 -4.12 9.00 -11.41
C PHE A 196 -4.96 10.25 -11.67
N VAL A 197 -5.65 10.31 -12.81
CA VAL A 197 -6.54 11.43 -13.16
C VAL A 197 -7.95 11.16 -12.63
N VAL A 198 -8.53 12.18 -11.98
CA VAL A 198 -9.94 12.15 -11.58
C VAL A 198 -10.81 12.33 -12.84
N PRO A 199 -11.77 11.44 -13.12
CA PRO A 199 -12.61 11.57 -14.31
C PRO A 199 -13.45 12.86 -14.28
N ALA A 200 -13.59 13.52 -15.43
CA ALA A 200 -14.19 14.86 -15.54
C ALA A 200 -15.69 14.91 -15.18
N ASP A 201 -16.38 13.76 -15.21
CA ASP A 201 -17.79 13.65 -14.85
C ASP A 201 -18.02 13.50 -13.34
N TYR A 202 -16.96 13.42 -12.52
CA TYR A 202 -17.07 13.37 -11.07
C TYR A 202 -17.26 14.76 -10.48
N LYS A 203 -18.10 14.87 -9.45
CA LYS A 203 -18.43 16.12 -8.76
C LYS A 203 -17.98 16.10 -7.31
N ALA A 204 -17.67 17.28 -6.77
CA ALA A 204 -17.52 17.42 -5.32
C ALA A 204 -18.86 17.09 -4.61
N PRO A 205 -18.83 16.65 -3.34
CA PRO A 205 -20.04 16.46 -2.53
C PRO A 205 -20.87 17.74 -2.42
#